data_AF-A0A843E781-F1
#
_entry.id   AF-A0A843E781-F1
#
_cell.length_a   1.000
_cell.length_b   1.000
_cell.length_c   1.000
_cell.angle_alpha   90.00
_cell.angle_beta   90.00
_cell.angle_gamma   90.00
#
_symmetry.space_group_name_H-M   'P 1'
#
loop_
_entity.id
_entity.type
_entity.pdbx_description
1 polymer ?
#
loop_
_entity_poly.entity_id
_entity_poly.type
_entity_poly.pdbx_seq_one_letter_code
_entity_poly.pdbx_strand_id
1 'polypeptide(L)'
;MADSTERLALFSRELIDRIMSGSIKDRDTFQNVKMKMCHKYRLDTVPPNSTILAEATPEEREVVEPYLVKKPVRTISGVAVVAVMTSPHPCPHGKCTYCPGGVENDSPQSYTGKEPAARRASRNEFDPWMQVTDRIRQLEEIGHRTDKIDLIIMGGTFTCREPDYQEWFVRRCFDAMNGRDAPDIETAQAWNSVSEHRCVGLTVETRPDAFDDEQIERAMMLGATRVELGVQILDDPILTAVNRGHGVKEIVDCTERCRRNGLKVCYHIMPGLPGSSPEKDLESFRLMYSDSRFRPDMLKFYTTLVIGGTQLHEMWERGEYEPYDVDTAVDLLTQMKSEVPEYVRIQRIQRDIPAPQIAAGILKSNIRQLVQDNLAKKGLSCRCVRCREVGHSHVSLDDPENIKFRTVEYEASGGKEHFISLVYGDSLIGYARLRVDDSDTATIRELKVFGKIASIGEQGKDWQHRGFGRELVAEAERIALASGASRIRVTSGVGVREYYASLGFKLERPHMAKDLT
;
A
#
# COMPACT_ATOMS: atom_id res chain seq x y z
N MET A 1 -22.82 3.12 -43.39
CA MET A 1 -21.69 3.78 -42.69
C MET A 1 -21.46 2.97 -41.44
N ALA A 2 -20.29 2.34 -41.28
CA ALA A 2 -19.98 1.58 -40.06
C ALA A 2 -20.19 2.49 -38.84
N ASP A 3 -20.92 1.98 -37.85
CA ASP A 3 -21.21 2.63 -36.58
C ASP A 3 -19.88 2.99 -35.89
N SER A 4 -19.87 4.06 -35.10
CA SER A 4 -18.68 4.52 -34.34
C SER A 4 -18.06 3.36 -33.53
N THR A 5 -18.94 2.53 -32.94
CA THR A 5 -18.62 1.34 -32.16
C THR A 5 -17.90 0.26 -32.98
N GLU A 6 -18.32 0.04 -34.22
CA GLU A 6 -17.78 -0.99 -35.11
C GLU A 6 -16.37 -0.61 -35.60
N ARG A 7 -16.13 0.67 -35.88
CA ARG A 7 -14.78 1.18 -36.24
C ARG A 7 -13.81 1.07 -35.07
N LEU A 8 -14.29 1.30 -33.86
CA LEU A 8 -13.52 1.18 -32.64
C LEU A 8 -13.11 -0.28 -32.37
N ALA A 9 -14.02 -1.23 -32.53
CA ALA A 9 -13.71 -2.67 -32.40
C ALA A 9 -12.65 -3.12 -33.42
N LEU A 10 -12.83 -2.74 -34.70
CA LEU A 10 -11.85 -3.03 -35.75
C LEU A 10 -10.49 -2.37 -35.50
N PHE A 11 -10.48 -1.13 -35.01
CA PHE A 11 -9.26 -0.42 -34.61
C PHE A 11 -8.52 -1.17 -33.49
N SER A 12 -9.24 -1.54 -32.42
CA SER A 12 -8.68 -2.23 -31.27
C SER A 12 -8.10 -3.58 -31.68
N ARG A 13 -8.85 -4.36 -32.48
CA ARG A 13 -8.43 -5.67 -32.97
C ARG A 13 -7.16 -5.60 -33.82
N GLU A 14 -7.10 -4.70 -34.82
CA GLU A 14 -5.90 -4.53 -35.64
C GLU A 14 -4.70 -4.05 -34.80
N LEU A 15 -4.93 -3.24 -33.77
CA LEU A 15 -3.84 -2.79 -32.88
C LEU A 15 -3.29 -3.95 -32.05
N ILE A 16 -4.16 -4.84 -31.55
CA ILE A 16 -3.76 -6.06 -30.84
C ILE A 16 -2.98 -6.98 -31.78
N ASP A 17 -3.49 -7.23 -32.99
CA ASP A 17 -2.82 -8.12 -33.97
C ASP A 17 -1.42 -7.63 -34.35
N ARG A 18 -1.23 -6.30 -34.42
CA ARG A 18 0.09 -5.67 -34.63
C ARG A 18 1.05 -5.89 -33.46
N ILE A 19 0.53 -5.94 -32.23
CA ILE A 19 1.34 -6.27 -31.06
C ILE A 19 1.69 -7.76 -31.06
N MET A 20 0.70 -8.63 -31.30
CA MET A 20 0.88 -10.08 -31.35
C MET A 20 1.85 -10.54 -32.45
N SER A 21 1.84 -9.86 -33.60
CA SER A 21 2.77 -10.13 -34.71
C SER A 21 4.20 -9.58 -34.50
N GLY A 22 4.47 -8.91 -33.37
CA GLY A 22 5.78 -8.34 -33.07
C GLY A 22 6.13 -7.08 -33.87
N SER A 23 5.17 -6.50 -34.59
CA SER A 23 5.38 -5.26 -35.37
C SER A 23 5.56 -4.03 -34.48
N ILE A 24 5.06 -4.09 -33.25
CA ILE A 24 5.23 -3.09 -32.20
C ILE A 24 6.24 -3.63 -31.19
N LYS A 25 7.45 -3.06 -31.18
CA LYS A 25 8.58 -3.53 -30.36
C LYS A 25 8.72 -2.81 -29.03
N ASP A 26 8.15 -1.62 -28.92
CA ASP A 26 8.26 -0.77 -27.74
C ASP A 26 7.02 0.15 -27.61
N ARG A 27 6.94 0.85 -26.47
CA ARG A 27 5.79 1.70 -26.13
C ARG A 27 5.72 2.99 -26.96
N ASP A 28 6.84 3.47 -27.48
CA ASP A 28 6.86 4.68 -28.30
C ASP A 28 6.36 4.37 -29.71
N THR A 29 6.79 3.23 -30.26
CA THR A 29 6.26 2.62 -31.48
C THR A 29 4.76 2.34 -31.33
N PHE A 30 4.33 1.79 -30.19
CA PHE A 30 2.91 1.60 -29.88
C PHE A 30 2.12 2.92 -29.97
N GLN A 31 2.58 3.99 -29.30
CA GLN A 31 1.87 5.28 -29.33
C GLN A 31 1.82 5.86 -30.75
N ASN A 32 2.91 5.78 -31.49
CA ASN A 32 2.98 6.27 -32.86
C ASN A 32 2.02 5.52 -33.80
N VAL A 33 1.96 4.19 -33.68
CA VAL A 33 1.03 3.35 -34.46
C VAL A 33 -0.41 3.65 -34.07
N LYS A 34 -0.70 3.77 -32.77
CA LYS A 34 -2.02 4.12 -32.24
C LYS A 34 -2.52 5.45 -32.83
N MET A 35 -1.68 6.48 -32.84
CA MET A 35 -2.04 7.79 -33.42
C MET A 35 -2.29 7.70 -34.93
N LYS A 36 -1.44 7.00 -35.69
CA LYS A 36 -1.63 6.79 -37.13
C LYS A 36 -2.92 6.03 -37.44
N MET A 37 -3.26 5.03 -36.64
CA MET A 37 -4.48 4.26 -36.83
C MET A 37 -5.74 5.06 -36.49
N CYS A 38 -5.68 6.04 -35.58
CA CYS A 38 -6.83 6.93 -35.33
C CYS A 38 -7.23 7.69 -36.61
N HIS A 39 -6.24 8.13 -37.40
CA HIS A 39 -6.49 8.73 -38.72
C HIS A 39 -7.04 7.71 -39.74
N LYS A 40 -6.50 6.48 -39.78
CA LYS A 40 -6.97 5.41 -40.68
C LYS A 40 -8.45 5.10 -40.46
N TYR A 41 -8.87 5.01 -39.20
CA TYR A 41 -10.24 4.64 -38.81
C TYR A 41 -11.19 5.84 -38.66
N ARG A 42 -10.68 7.07 -38.85
CA ARG A 42 -11.42 8.33 -38.68
C ARG A 42 -12.13 8.41 -37.32
N LEU A 43 -11.38 8.12 -36.26
CA LEU A 43 -11.86 8.24 -34.89
C LEU A 43 -11.74 9.69 -34.42
N ASP A 44 -12.81 10.23 -33.84
CA ASP A 44 -12.85 11.62 -33.37
C ASP A 44 -11.96 11.86 -32.14
N THR A 45 -11.70 10.80 -31.38
CA THR A 45 -10.84 10.83 -30.19
C THR A 45 -9.90 9.63 -30.18
N VAL A 46 -8.77 9.79 -29.50
CA VAL A 46 -7.83 8.67 -29.30
C VAL A 46 -8.46 7.71 -28.28
N PRO A 47 -8.73 6.44 -28.65
CA PRO A 47 -9.39 5.52 -27.74
C PRO A 47 -8.58 5.29 -26.45
N PRO A 48 -9.22 5.13 -25.29
CA PRO A 48 -8.55 4.69 -24.07
C PRO A 48 -7.80 3.37 -24.27
N ASN A 49 -6.72 3.15 -23.50
CA ASN A 49 -6.00 1.88 -23.57
C ASN A 49 -6.87 0.71 -23.05
N SER A 50 -7.82 1.01 -22.16
CA SER A 50 -8.81 0.08 -21.61
C SER A 50 -9.72 -0.53 -22.67
N THR A 51 -10.20 0.30 -23.59
CA THR A 51 -11.05 -0.09 -24.70
C THR A 51 -10.33 -1.03 -25.67
N ILE A 52 -9.02 -0.85 -25.83
CA ILE A 52 -8.21 -1.79 -26.61
C ILE A 52 -8.03 -3.10 -25.83
N LEU A 53 -7.73 -3.03 -24.52
CA LEU A 53 -7.59 -4.22 -23.65
C LEU A 53 -8.88 -5.03 -23.48
N ALA A 54 -10.05 -4.43 -23.70
CA ALA A 54 -11.35 -5.10 -23.63
C ALA A 54 -11.56 -6.07 -24.81
N GLU A 55 -10.94 -5.79 -25.96
CA GLU A 55 -11.03 -6.60 -27.18
C GLU A 55 -9.96 -7.70 -27.26
N ALA A 56 -9.06 -7.76 -26.27
CA ALA A 56 -8.02 -8.78 -26.17
C ALA A 56 -8.57 -10.03 -25.46
N THR A 57 -8.26 -11.21 -26.00
CA THR A 57 -8.54 -12.48 -25.30
C THR A 57 -7.67 -12.59 -24.04
N PRO A 58 -8.02 -13.48 -23.09
CA PRO A 58 -7.19 -13.72 -21.90
C PRO A 58 -5.72 -14.03 -22.24
N GLU A 59 -5.47 -14.80 -23.28
CA GLU A 59 -4.13 -15.19 -23.75
C GLU A 59 -3.38 -13.99 -24.35
N GLU A 60 -4.07 -13.16 -25.12
CA GLU A 60 -3.48 -11.96 -25.74
C GLU A 60 -3.14 -10.89 -24.71
N ARG A 61 -3.94 -10.79 -23.62
CA ARG A 61 -3.68 -9.79 -22.57
C ARG A 61 -2.28 -9.91 -21.99
N GLU A 62 -1.73 -11.11 -21.83
CA GLU A 62 -0.36 -11.28 -21.31
C GLU A 62 0.69 -10.59 -22.18
N VAL A 63 0.52 -10.66 -23.51
CA VAL A 63 1.45 -10.08 -24.49
C VAL A 63 1.22 -8.59 -24.67
N VAL A 64 -0.03 -8.14 -24.55
CA VAL A 64 -0.45 -6.78 -24.91
C VAL A 64 -0.38 -5.82 -23.71
N GLU A 65 -0.59 -6.32 -22.47
CA GLU A 65 -0.52 -5.54 -21.23
C GLU A 65 0.76 -4.69 -21.10
N PRO A 66 1.98 -5.18 -21.39
CA PRO A 66 3.21 -4.38 -21.30
C PRO A 66 3.19 -3.10 -22.13
N TYR A 67 2.44 -3.09 -23.24
CA TYR A 67 2.32 -1.95 -24.15
C TYR A 67 1.18 -1.02 -23.71
N LEU A 68 0.04 -1.60 -23.33
CA LEU A 68 -1.19 -0.87 -23.02
C LEU A 68 -1.26 -0.34 -21.58
N VAL A 69 -0.65 -1.00 -20.60
CA VAL A 69 -0.72 -0.58 -19.20
C VAL A 69 0.27 0.57 -18.93
N LYS A 70 -0.22 1.72 -18.47
CA LYS A 70 0.65 2.85 -18.12
C LYS A 70 1.10 2.77 -16.65
N LYS A 71 2.42 2.78 -16.42
CA LYS A 71 3.03 2.68 -15.07
C LYS A 71 2.70 1.33 -14.40
N PRO A 72 3.13 0.20 -14.99
CA PRO A 72 2.74 -1.15 -14.55
C PRO A 72 3.05 -1.40 -13.07
N VAL A 73 4.12 -0.78 -12.54
CA VAL A 73 4.52 -0.78 -11.12
C VAL A 73 3.39 -0.46 -10.14
N ARG A 74 2.34 0.24 -10.58
CA ARG A 74 1.16 0.58 -9.76
C ARG A 74 0.28 -0.62 -9.39
N THR A 75 0.28 -1.68 -10.18
CA THR A 75 -0.52 -2.90 -9.93
C THR A 75 0.26 -4.19 -10.23
N ILE A 76 1.60 -4.16 -10.14
CA ILE A 76 2.42 -5.38 -10.27
C ILE A 76 1.95 -6.47 -9.31
N SER A 77 1.46 -6.08 -8.12
CA SER A 77 0.93 -6.99 -7.12
C SER A 77 -0.47 -7.56 -7.43
N GLY A 78 -1.08 -7.17 -8.55
CA GLY A 78 -2.46 -7.52 -8.92
C GLY A 78 -3.53 -6.85 -8.06
N VAL A 79 -3.20 -5.75 -7.37
CA VAL A 79 -4.14 -5.00 -6.51
C VAL A 79 -4.08 -3.51 -6.86
N ALA A 80 -5.25 -2.92 -7.13
CA ALA A 80 -5.44 -1.50 -7.37
C ALA A 80 -5.43 -0.72 -6.05
N VAL A 81 -4.53 0.27 -5.95
CA VAL A 81 -4.53 1.19 -4.79
C VAL A 81 -5.46 2.37 -5.06
N VAL A 82 -6.53 2.45 -4.25
CA VAL A 82 -7.51 3.54 -4.27
C VAL A 82 -7.33 4.36 -3.01
N ALA A 83 -6.77 5.54 -3.15
CA ALA A 83 -6.50 6.44 -2.03
C ALA A 83 -7.49 7.61 -2.06
N VAL A 84 -8.24 7.76 -0.97
CA VAL A 84 -9.28 8.77 -0.76
C VAL A 84 -8.91 9.64 0.45
N MET A 85 -9.38 10.87 0.45
CA MET A 85 -9.14 11.81 1.54
C MET A 85 -10.44 12.18 2.22
N THR A 86 -10.39 12.24 3.55
CA THR A 86 -11.49 12.78 4.35
C THR A 86 -11.60 14.28 4.16
N SER A 87 -12.75 14.86 4.54
CA SER A 87 -12.86 16.31 4.61
C SER A 87 -11.83 16.88 5.62
N PRO A 88 -11.32 18.11 5.40
CA PRO A 88 -10.38 18.74 6.31
C PRO A 88 -10.92 18.78 7.74
N HIS A 89 -10.07 18.44 8.71
CA HIS A 89 -10.40 18.46 10.14
C HIS A 89 -9.13 18.74 10.95
N PRO A 90 -9.18 19.62 11.96
CA PRO A 90 -7.99 20.00 12.72
C PRO A 90 -7.48 18.82 13.54
N CYS A 91 -6.17 18.82 13.79
CA CYS A 91 -5.57 17.94 14.78
C CYS A 91 -5.92 18.42 16.20
N PRO A 92 -6.24 17.51 17.15
CA PRO A 92 -6.53 17.88 18.54
C PRO A 92 -5.43 18.68 19.26
N HIS A 93 -4.16 18.46 18.90
CA HIS A 93 -3.00 19.13 19.49
C HIS A 93 -2.55 20.40 18.76
N GLY A 94 -3.24 20.79 17.68
CA GLY A 94 -2.79 21.85 16.77
C GLY A 94 -1.91 21.33 15.62
N LYS A 95 -1.11 22.23 15.04
CA LYS A 95 -0.35 22.01 13.79
C LYS A 95 1.12 21.75 14.11
N CYS A 96 1.66 20.62 13.63
CA CYS A 96 3.09 20.34 13.73
C CYS A 96 3.91 21.31 12.87
N THR A 97 5.14 21.59 13.26
CA THR A 97 6.02 22.60 12.63
C THR A 97 6.22 22.39 11.12
N TYR A 98 6.31 21.14 10.67
CA TYR A 98 6.55 20.77 9.26
C TYR A 98 5.27 20.50 8.45
N CYS A 99 4.08 20.61 9.04
CA CYS A 99 2.83 20.23 8.35
C CYS A 99 2.33 21.35 7.43
N PRO A 100 2.21 21.14 6.11
CA PRO A 100 1.73 22.17 5.18
C PRO A 100 0.22 22.34 5.13
N GLY A 101 -0.52 21.27 5.43
CA GLY A 101 -1.97 21.23 5.29
C GLY A 101 -2.75 21.66 6.51
N GLY A 102 -4.07 21.50 6.38
CA GLY A 102 -5.06 21.79 7.41
C GLY A 102 -6.29 22.49 6.84
N VAL A 103 -7.25 22.77 7.72
CA VAL A 103 -8.52 23.45 7.39
C VAL A 103 -8.29 24.77 6.65
N GLU A 104 -7.24 25.51 7.01
CA GLU A 104 -6.85 26.78 6.40
C GLU A 104 -6.57 26.68 4.90
N ASN A 105 -6.12 25.51 4.43
CA ASN A 105 -5.70 25.27 3.05
C ASN A 105 -6.66 24.34 2.30
N ASP A 106 -7.89 24.16 2.80
CA ASP A 106 -8.91 23.23 2.29
C ASP A 106 -8.33 21.85 1.91
N SER A 107 -7.47 21.32 2.79
CA SER A 107 -6.81 20.04 2.58
C SER A 107 -6.68 19.28 3.90
N PRO A 108 -6.67 17.93 3.85
CA PRO A 108 -6.43 17.14 5.04
C PRO A 108 -5.06 17.47 5.66
N GLN A 109 -4.94 17.22 6.96
CA GLN A 109 -3.71 17.51 7.67
C GLN A 109 -2.51 16.80 7.02
N SER A 110 -1.36 17.48 6.98
CA SER A 110 -0.10 17.01 6.38
C SER A 110 -0.04 16.98 4.84
N TYR A 111 -1.07 17.41 4.12
CA TYR A 111 -1.08 17.49 2.65
C TYR A 111 -1.11 18.95 2.16
N THR A 112 -0.56 19.24 0.98
CA THR A 112 -0.54 20.61 0.40
C THR A 112 -1.82 20.98 -0.35
N GLY A 113 -2.69 20.01 -0.63
CA GLY A 113 -3.85 20.19 -1.51
C GLY A 113 -3.50 20.07 -3.00
N LYS A 114 -2.22 20.00 -3.36
CA LYS A 114 -1.74 19.96 -4.75
C LYS A 114 -1.31 18.57 -5.21
N GLU A 115 -1.26 17.59 -4.31
CA GLU A 115 -1.01 16.20 -4.64
C GLU A 115 -2.11 15.65 -5.57
N PRO A 116 -1.83 14.66 -6.43
CA PRO A 116 -2.85 14.09 -7.32
C PRO A 116 -4.05 13.50 -6.58
N ALA A 117 -3.86 13.00 -5.36
CA ALA A 117 -4.97 12.54 -4.53
C ALA A 117 -5.75 13.70 -3.91
N ALA A 118 -5.07 14.73 -3.40
CA ALA A 118 -5.71 15.89 -2.80
C ALA A 118 -6.53 16.70 -3.82
N ARG A 119 -5.99 16.91 -5.03
CA ARG A 119 -6.74 17.57 -6.11
C ARG A 119 -8.00 16.81 -6.52
N ARG A 120 -7.95 15.47 -6.52
CA ARG A 120 -9.14 14.65 -6.78
C ARG A 120 -10.16 14.76 -5.65
N ALA A 121 -9.70 14.77 -4.41
CA ALA A 121 -10.56 14.92 -3.25
C ALA A 121 -11.29 16.28 -3.27
N SER A 122 -10.54 17.37 -3.42
CA SER A 122 -11.10 18.73 -3.50
C SER A 122 -12.07 18.90 -4.67
N ARG A 123 -11.74 18.38 -5.88
CA ARG A 123 -12.66 18.40 -7.04
C ARG A 123 -13.99 17.69 -6.76
N ASN A 124 -13.96 16.64 -5.95
CA ASN A 124 -15.13 15.86 -5.58
C ASN A 124 -15.71 16.31 -4.23
N GLU A 125 -15.33 17.50 -3.71
CA GLU A 125 -15.81 18.05 -2.43
C GLU A 125 -15.65 17.07 -1.26
N PHE A 126 -14.60 16.25 -1.29
CA PHE A 126 -14.32 15.18 -0.34
C PHE A 126 -15.42 14.11 -0.23
N ASP A 127 -16.32 14.02 -1.21
CA ASP A 127 -17.32 12.95 -1.25
C ASP A 127 -16.63 11.59 -1.49
N PRO A 128 -16.79 10.63 -0.56
CA PRO A 128 -16.15 9.32 -0.65
C PRO A 128 -16.57 8.50 -1.89
N TRP A 129 -17.85 8.54 -2.27
CA TRP A 129 -18.35 7.78 -3.42
C TRP A 129 -17.72 8.28 -4.72
N MET A 130 -17.73 9.60 -4.91
CA MET A 130 -17.18 10.25 -6.11
C MET A 130 -15.67 10.05 -6.20
N GLN A 131 -14.95 10.14 -5.07
CA GLN A 131 -13.51 9.90 -5.04
C GLN A 131 -13.14 8.46 -5.43
N VAL A 132 -13.87 7.46 -4.93
CA VAL A 132 -13.65 6.05 -5.29
C VAL A 132 -13.99 5.81 -6.76
N THR A 133 -15.17 6.25 -7.21
CA THR A 133 -15.66 6.06 -8.58
C THR A 133 -14.69 6.67 -9.61
N ASP A 134 -14.29 7.93 -9.40
CA ASP A 134 -13.35 8.63 -10.27
C ASP A 134 -11.98 7.95 -10.30
N ARG A 135 -11.53 7.39 -9.17
CA ARG A 135 -10.25 6.70 -9.10
C ARG A 135 -10.28 5.33 -9.79
N ILE A 136 -11.38 4.57 -9.65
CA ILE A 136 -11.59 3.29 -10.34
C ILE A 136 -11.60 3.54 -11.86
N ARG A 137 -12.44 4.47 -12.33
CA ARG A 137 -12.51 4.85 -13.74
C ARG A 137 -11.16 5.28 -14.29
N GLN A 138 -10.42 6.12 -13.56
CA GLN A 138 -9.09 6.55 -13.98
C GLN A 138 -8.14 5.36 -14.16
N LEU A 139 -8.15 4.39 -13.25
CA LEU A 139 -7.29 3.21 -13.32
C LEU A 139 -7.69 2.31 -14.49
N GLU A 140 -8.97 2.11 -14.71
CA GLU A 140 -9.49 1.34 -15.84
C GLU A 140 -9.06 1.97 -17.15
N GLU A 141 -9.27 3.28 -17.35
CA GLU A 141 -8.88 4.03 -18.56
C GLU A 141 -7.40 3.86 -18.97
N ILE A 142 -6.50 3.68 -17.98
CA ILE A 142 -5.06 3.43 -18.21
C ILE A 142 -4.68 1.94 -18.25
N GLY A 143 -5.69 1.05 -18.28
CA GLY A 143 -5.56 -0.39 -18.50
C GLY A 143 -5.32 -1.22 -17.24
N HIS A 144 -5.50 -0.65 -16.05
CA HIS A 144 -5.32 -1.40 -14.81
C HIS A 144 -6.61 -2.14 -14.43
N ARG A 145 -6.45 -3.38 -13.97
CA ARG A 145 -7.54 -4.12 -13.33
C ARG A 145 -7.89 -3.52 -11.97
N THR A 146 -9.19 -3.48 -11.68
CA THR A 146 -9.79 -2.91 -10.47
C THR A 146 -10.63 -3.94 -9.69
N ASP A 147 -10.47 -5.23 -10.00
CA ASP A 147 -11.22 -6.33 -9.36
C ASP A 147 -10.81 -6.58 -7.89
N LYS A 148 -9.62 -6.10 -7.51
CA LYS A 148 -9.09 -6.13 -6.15
C LYS A 148 -8.56 -4.75 -5.78
N ILE A 149 -9.14 -4.15 -4.75
CA ILE A 149 -8.82 -2.80 -4.29
C ILE A 149 -8.22 -2.83 -2.89
N ASP A 150 -7.10 -2.13 -2.71
CA ASP A 150 -6.56 -1.73 -1.41
C ASP A 150 -6.97 -0.25 -1.19
N LEU A 151 -7.98 -0.06 -0.35
CA LEU A 151 -8.53 1.25 -0.02
C LEU A 151 -7.64 1.92 1.06
N ILE A 152 -7.23 3.17 0.82
CA ILE A 152 -6.43 3.94 1.77
C ILE A 152 -7.19 5.22 2.12
N ILE A 153 -7.55 5.37 3.39
CA ILE A 153 -8.14 6.58 3.95
C ILE A 153 -7.00 7.47 4.45
N MET A 154 -6.78 8.58 3.75
CA MET A 154 -5.72 9.54 4.00
C MET A 154 -6.24 10.77 4.76
N GLY A 155 -5.37 11.38 5.57
CA GLY A 155 -5.63 12.64 6.26
C GLY A 155 -5.21 12.68 7.72
N GLY A 156 -4.82 11.53 8.30
CA GLY A 156 -4.25 11.41 9.65
C GLY A 156 -5.21 11.75 10.82
N THR A 157 -6.35 12.39 10.54
CA THR A 157 -7.36 12.82 11.53
C THR A 157 -8.70 12.11 11.36
N PHE A 158 -8.78 11.07 10.51
CA PHE A 158 -10.00 10.27 10.34
C PHE A 158 -10.52 9.71 11.67
N THR A 159 -9.63 9.21 12.53
CA THR A 159 -9.98 8.64 13.85
C THR A 159 -10.28 9.71 14.90
N CYS A 160 -10.08 10.99 14.59
CA CYS A 160 -10.51 12.11 15.42
C CYS A 160 -11.92 12.60 15.07
N ARG A 161 -12.55 12.02 14.04
CA ARG A 161 -13.91 12.39 13.60
C ARG A 161 -14.96 11.64 14.40
N GLU A 162 -16.15 12.22 14.46
CA GLU A 162 -17.31 11.57 15.04
C GLU A 162 -17.56 10.18 14.45
N PRO A 163 -17.98 9.21 15.27
CA PRO A 163 -18.44 7.88 14.88
C PRO A 163 -19.22 7.81 13.56
N ASP A 164 -20.26 8.62 13.45
CA ASP A 164 -21.19 8.61 12.33
C ASP A 164 -20.52 9.05 11.03
N TYR A 165 -19.57 10.00 11.11
CA TYR A 165 -18.79 10.41 9.95
C TYR A 165 -17.87 9.29 9.48
N GLN A 166 -17.20 8.60 10.41
CA GLN A 166 -16.29 7.50 10.06
C GLN A 166 -17.04 6.37 9.36
N GLU A 167 -18.20 5.97 9.92
CA GLU A 167 -19.04 4.93 9.33
C GLU A 167 -19.62 5.35 7.98
N TRP A 168 -20.23 6.54 7.90
CA TRP A 168 -20.75 7.07 6.65
C TRP A 168 -19.67 7.09 5.57
N PHE A 169 -18.47 7.61 5.88
CA PHE A 169 -17.40 7.77 4.90
C PHE A 169 -16.95 6.42 4.32
N VAL A 170 -16.75 5.41 5.19
CA VAL A 170 -16.33 4.08 4.76
C VAL A 170 -17.47 3.35 4.05
N ARG A 171 -18.72 3.44 4.54
CA ARG A 171 -19.89 2.86 3.88
C ARG A 171 -20.00 3.37 2.45
N ARG A 172 -19.92 4.70 2.24
CA ARG A 172 -19.98 5.30 0.90
C ARG A 172 -18.83 4.85 -0.02
N CYS A 173 -17.65 4.57 0.53
CA CYS A 173 -16.56 3.98 -0.25
C CYS A 173 -16.90 2.57 -0.74
N PHE A 174 -17.51 1.74 0.12
CA PHE A 174 -18.01 0.41 -0.26
C PHE A 174 -19.16 0.51 -1.26
N ASP A 175 -20.12 1.40 -1.01
CA ASP A 175 -21.26 1.66 -1.90
C ASP A 175 -20.77 1.94 -3.34
N ALA A 176 -19.72 2.78 -3.50
CA ALA A 176 -19.14 3.09 -4.81
C ALA A 176 -18.47 1.89 -5.47
N MET A 177 -17.79 1.04 -4.70
CA MET A 177 -17.25 -0.23 -5.21
C MET A 177 -18.36 -1.23 -5.58
N ASN A 178 -19.50 -1.16 -4.91
CA ASN A 178 -20.66 -2.03 -5.14
C ASN A 178 -21.60 -1.51 -6.24
N GLY A 179 -21.49 -0.23 -6.61
CA GLY A 179 -22.38 0.44 -7.57
C GLY A 179 -23.80 0.69 -7.05
N ARG A 180 -24.04 0.63 -5.73
CA ARG A 180 -25.36 0.86 -5.10
C ARG A 180 -25.25 1.31 -3.65
N ASP A 181 -26.25 2.04 -3.16
CA ASP A 181 -26.34 2.53 -1.79
C ASP A 181 -26.79 1.44 -0.81
N ALA A 182 -26.00 1.17 0.22
CA ALA A 182 -26.37 0.28 1.32
C ALA A 182 -27.01 1.05 2.50
N PRO A 183 -27.94 0.43 3.24
CA PRO A 183 -28.53 1.04 4.44
C PRO A 183 -27.51 1.24 5.56
N ASP A 184 -26.60 0.27 5.74
CA ASP A 184 -25.62 0.22 6.81
C ASP A 184 -24.27 -0.35 6.31
N ILE A 185 -23.24 -0.22 7.14
CA ILE A 185 -21.91 -0.72 6.82
C ILE A 185 -21.86 -2.24 6.64
N GLU A 186 -22.67 -3.00 7.36
CA GLU A 186 -22.65 -4.48 7.32
C GLU A 186 -23.13 -4.97 5.96
N THR A 187 -24.23 -4.40 5.48
CA THR A 187 -24.82 -4.65 4.17
C THR A 187 -23.87 -4.22 3.07
N ALA A 188 -23.21 -3.07 3.20
CA ALA A 188 -22.21 -2.61 2.25
C ALA A 188 -21.04 -3.60 2.14
N GLN A 189 -20.56 -4.12 3.27
CA GLN A 189 -19.49 -5.12 3.31
C GLN A 189 -19.94 -6.47 2.74
N ALA A 190 -21.15 -6.94 3.07
CA ALA A 190 -21.70 -8.19 2.57
C ALA A 190 -21.88 -8.18 1.05
N TRP A 191 -22.27 -7.05 0.48
CA TRP A 191 -22.34 -6.88 -0.97
C TRP A 191 -20.95 -6.83 -1.61
N ASN A 192 -19.98 -6.22 -0.92
CA ASN A 192 -18.63 -6.07 -1.45
C ASN A 192 -17.87 -7.39 -1.57
N SER A 193 -18.15 -8.40 -0.71
CA SER A 193 -17.45 -9.69 -0.74
C SER A 193 -17.60 -10.44 -2.09
N VAL A 194 -18.69 -10.17 -2.81
CA VAL A 194 -19.03 -10.76 -4.12
C VAL A 194 -19.12 -9.74 -5.25
N SER A 195 -18.74 -8.48 -5.00
CA SER A 195 -18.75 -7.41 -6.01
C SER A 195 -17.66 -7.59 -7.08
N GLU A 196 -17.78 -6.84 -8.18
CA GLU A 196 -16.71 -6.74 -9.17
C GLU A 196 -15.46 -6.09 -8.57
N HIS A 197 -15.62 -4.99 -7.84
CA HIS A 197 -14.54 -4.24 -7.20
C HIS A 197 -14.39 -4.61 -5.72
N ARG A 198 -13.67 -5.70 -5.45
CA ARG A 198 -13.56 -6.23 -4.08
C ARG A 198 -12.53 -5.46 -3.26
N CYS A 199 -12.91 -4.96 -2.09
CA CYS A 199 -12.00 -4.33 -1.14
C CYS A 199 -11.21 -5.41 -0.38
N VAL A 200 -10.02 -5.74 -0.87
CA VAL A 200 -9.16 -6.80 -0.31
C VAL A 200 -8.29 -6.31 0.85
N GLY A 201 -8.26 -5.00 1.08
CA GLY A 201 -7.60 -4.37 2.22
C GLY A 201 -8.10 -2.94 2.40
N LEU A 202 -8.21 -2.53 3.66
CA LEU A 202 -8.48 -1.15 4.03
C LEU A 202 -7.38 -0.67 4.98
N THR A 203 -6.87 0.53 4.71
CA THR A 203 -5.82 1.20 5.49
C THR A 203 -6.34 2.51 6.06
N VAL A 204 -6.09 2.72 7.35
CA VAL A 204 -6.35 4.00 8.02
C VAL A 204 -5.03 4.66 8.38
N GLU A 205 -4.83 5.90 7.94
CA GLU A 205 -3.76 6.77 8.43
C GLU A 205 -4.19 7.47 9.72
N THR A 206 -3.40 7.38 10.78
CA THR A 206 -3.73 7.99 12.07
C THR A 206 -2.50 8.38 12.88
N ARG A 207 -2.73 9.08 13.99
CA ARG A 207 -1.76 9.43 15.01
C ARG A 207 -1.79 8.38 16.13
N PRO A 208 -0.65 8.00 16.70
CA PRO A 208 -0.60 7.03 17.81
C PRO A 208 -1.45 7.40 19.03
N ASP A 209 -1.55 8.69 19.38
CA ASP A 209 -2.36 9.16 20.51
C ASP A 209 -3.88 9.12 20.26
N ALA A 210 -4.32 8.97 19.01
CA ALA A 210 -5.72 9.00 18.60
C ALA A 210 -6.23 7.63 18.12
N PHE A 211 -5.56 6.55 18.53
CA PHE A 211 -5.86 5.18 18.12
C PHE A 211 -5.79 4.21 19.30
N ASP A 212 -6.73 4.39 20.23
CA ASP A 212 -6.96 3.54 21.39
C ASP A 212 -7.77 2.27 21.05
N ASP A 213 -8.10 1.46 22.06
CA ASP A 213 -8.81 0.19 21.86
C ASP A 213 -10.20 0.40 21.20
N GLU A 214 -10.94 1.46 21.55
CA GLU A 214 -12.24 1.77 20.93
C GLU A 214 -12.07 2.14 19.45
N GLN A 215 -11.11 3.00 19.12
CA GLN A 215 -10.85 3.38 17.73
C GLN A 215 -10.31 2.21 16.89
N ILE A 216 -9.51 1.32 17.49
CA ILE A 216 -9.03 0.10 16.83
C ILE A 216 -10.22 -0.82 16.50
N GLU A 217 -11.08 -1.10 17.49
CA GLU A 217 -12.26 -1.94 17.29
C GLU A 217 -13.16 -1.35 16.21
N ARG A 218 -13.46 -0.05 16.29
CA ARG A 218 -14.25 0.69 15.29
C ARG A 218 -13.64 0.57 13.90
N ALA A 219 -12.36 0.89 13.73
CA ALA A 219 -11.69 0.81 12.43
C ALA A 219 -11.75 -0.61 11.85
N MET A 220 -11.58 -1.64 12.68
CA MET A 220 -11.66 -3.04 12.26
C MET A 220 -13.09 -3.46 11.90
N MET A 221 -14.11 -2.98 12.63
CA MET A 221 -15.52 -3.20 12.29
C MET A 221 -15.91 -2.56 10.95
N LEU A 222 -15.28 -1.42 10.62
CA LEU A 222 -15.37 -0.77 9.31
C LEU A 222 -14.60 -1.52 8.20
N GLY A 223 -13.78 -2.51 8.56
CA GLY A 223 -13.05 -3.38 7.62
C GLY A 223 -11.55 -3.08 7.51
N ALA A 224 -10.99 -2.24 8.40
CA ALA A 224 -9.55 -1.96 8.42
C ALA A 224 -8.74 -3.23 8.64
N THR A 225 -7.66 -3.36 7.86
CA THR A 225 -6.70 -4.47 7.96
C THR A 225 -5.27 -3.99 8.19
N ARG A 226 -5.04 -2.69 8.04
CA ARG A 226 -3.74 -2.03 8.19
C ARG A 226 -3.95 -0.67 8.84
N VAL A 227 -3.03 -0.30 9.72
CA VAL A 227 -2.89 1.05 10.24
C VAL A 227 -1.54 1.63 9.80
N GLU A 228 -1.56 2.91 9.50
CA GLU A 228 -0.37 3.70 9.22
C GLU A 228 -0.21 4.78 10.28
N LEU A 229 0.83 4.64 11.09
CA LEU A 229 1.10 5.49 12.24
C LEU A 229 2.11 6.57 11.89
N GLY A 230 1.74 7.83 12.14
CA GLY A 230 2.62 8.98 12.03
C GLY A 230 3.68 9.04 13.13
N VAL A 231 4.65 8.11 13.13
CA VAL A 231 5.73 8.01 14.14
C VAL A 231 6.76 9.12 13.99
N GLN A 232 7.18 9.41 12.76
CA GLN A 232 8.22 10.36 12.37
C GLN A 232 9.62 9.97 12.85
N ILE A 233 9.87 9.97 14.15
CA ILE A 233 11.15 9.61 14.77
C ILE A 233 10.91 9.07 16.18
N LEU A 234 11.76 8.17 16.66
CA LEU A 234 11.75 7.65 18.04
C LEU A 234 12.66 8.49 18.95
N ASP A 235 12.37 9.78 19.08
CA ASP A 235 13.14 10.73 19.91
C ASP A 235 12.19 11.80 20.47
N ASP A 236 11.85 11.70 21.76
CA ASP A 236 10.89 12.60 22.43
C ASP A 236 11.31 14.08 22.39
N PRO A 237 12.58 14.45 22.64
CA PRO A 237 13.05 15.81 22.43
C PRO A 237 12.76 16.37 21.03
N ILE A 238 13.05 15.60 19.97
CA ILE A 238 12.78 16.03 18.58
C ILE A 238 11.28 16.13 18.33
N LEU A 239 10.49 15.14 18.77
CA LEU A 239 9.03 15.16 18.62
C LEU A 239 8.42 16.39 19.31
N THR A 240 8.89 16.73 20.51
CA THR A 240 8.46 17.93 21.24
C THR A 240 8.85 19.20 20.50
N ALA A 241 10.09 19.30 20.01
CA ALA A 241 10.60 20.47 19.29
C ALA A 241 9.81 20.80 18.01
N VAL A 242 9.23 19.79 17.34
CA VAL A 242 8.41 19.97 16.13
C VAL A 242 6.91 20.06 16.42
N ASN A 243 6.54 20.28 17.69
CA ASN A 243 5.16 20.37 18.17
C ASN A 243 4.33 19.13 17.80
N ARG A 244 4.92 17.93 17.95
CA ARG A 244 4.18 16.68 17.76
C ARG A 244 3.34 16.38 19.01
N GLY A 245 2.04 16.13 18.83
CA GLY A 245 1.12 15.88 19.94
C GLY A 245 1.18 14.48 20.56
N HIS A 246 2.28 13.74 20.42
CA HIS A 246 2.50 12.45 21.06
C HIS A 246 4.01 12.13 21.13
N GLY A 247 4.40 11.29 22.08
CA GLY A 247 5.76 10.81 22.26
C GLY A 247 5.95 9.35 21.85
N VAL A 248 7.09 8.81 22.24
CA VAL A 248 7.49 7.40 22.04
C VAL A 248 6.60 6.45 22.82
N LYS A 249 6.13 6.85 24.01
CA LYS A 249 5.21 6.04 24.82
C LYS A 249 3.92 5.71 24.07
N GLU A 250 3.27 6.71 23.47
CA GLU A 250 2.03 6.49 22.71
C GLU A 250 2.29 5.63 21.47
N ILE A 251 3.48 5.72 20.86
CA ILE A 251 3.87 4.86 19.74
C ILE A 251 3.94 3.40 20.18
N VAL A 252 4.58 3.13 21.32
CA VAL A 252 4.66 1.78 21.91
C VAL A 252 3.28 1.24 22.23
N ASP A 253 2.50 1.99 23.02
CA ASP A 253 1.16 1.58 23.49
C ASP A 253 0.24 1.28 22.29
N CYS A 254 0.23 2.16 21.27
CA CYS A 254 -0.58 1.98 20.07
C CYS A 254 -0.12 0.77 19.23
N THR A 255 1.19 0.56 19.09
CA THR A 255 1.74 -0.57 18.32
C THR A 255 1.36 -1.91 18.93
N GLU A 256 1.45 -2.01 20.26
CA GLU A 256 1.03 -3.21 20.99
C GLU A 256 -0.45 -3.51 20.78
N ARG A 257 -1.33 -2.52 21.00
CA ARG A 257 -2.78 -2.68 20.80
C ARG A 257 -3.11 -3.10 19.37
N CYS A 258 -2.46 -2.51 18.38
CA CYS A 258 -2.65 -2.88 16.97
C CYS A 258 -2.22 -4.33 16.68
N ARG A 259 -1.06 -4.75 17.19
CA ARG A 259 -0.56 -6.12 17.00
C ARG A 259 -1.46 -7.15 17.68
N ARG A 260 -1.86 -6.89 18.92
CA ARG A 260 -2.80 -7.72 19.70
C ARG A 260 -4.13 -7.93 18.98
N ASN A 261 -4.67 -6.87 18.36
CA ASN A 261 -5.90 -6.93 17.56
C ASN A 261 -5.67 -7.48 16.14
N GLY A 262 -4.45 -7.84 15.77
CA GLY A 262 -4.15 -8.47 14.49
C GLY A 262 -4.02 -7.52 13.30
N LEU A 263 -3.96 -6.20 13.52
CA LEU A 263 -3.73 -5.22 12.45
C LEU A 263 -2.29 -5.26 11.96
N LYS A 264 -2.10 -5.01 10.66
CA LYS A 264 -0.78 -4.72 10.09
C LYS A 264 -0.36 -3.31 10.49
N VAL A 265 0.88 -3.13 10.94
CA VAL A 265 1.41 -1.84 11.43
C VAL A 265 2.47 -1.30 10.49
N CYS A 266 2.25 -0.08 10.01
CA CYS A 266 3.20 0.65 9.19
C CYS A 266 3.60 1.95 9.87
N TYR A 267 4.89 2.25 9.95
CA TYR A 267 5.37 3.55 10.43
C TYR A 267 5.66 4.49 9.27
N HIS A 268 5.20 5.72 9.40
CA HIS A 268 5.71 6.86 8.64
C HIS A 268 6.90 7.41 9.40
N ILE A 269 8.05 7.50 8.76
CA ILE A 269 9.29 7.99 9.37
C ILE A 269 9.85 9.14 8.56
N MET A 270 10.36 10.16 9.24
CA MET A 270 10.80 11.42 8.65
C MET A 270 12.24 11.74 9.03
N PRO A 271 13.22 11.28 8.24
CA PRO A 271 14.59 11.73 8.41
C PRO A 271 14.74 13.25 8.21
N GLY A 272 15.64 13.89 8.94
CA GLY A 272 15.98 15.30 8.81
C GLY A 272 15.00 16.27 9.44
N LEU A 273 14.26 15.86 10.48
CA LEU A 273 13.47 16.79 11.29
C LEU A 273 14.39 17.84 11.98
N PRO A 274 13.90 19.05 12.29
CA PRO A 274 14.63 20.03 13.09
C PRO A 274 15.20 19.42 14.37
N GLY A 275 16.50 19.61 14.63
CA GLY A 275 17.21 19.04 15.78
C GLY A 275 17.69 17.59 15.60
N SER A 276 17.39 16.94 14.47
CA SER A 276 17.93 15.63 14.09
C SER A 276 19.26 15.74 13.33
N SER A 277 19.93 14.60 13.18
CA SER A 277 21.12 14.40 12.33
C SER A 277 21.03 13.03 11.66
N PRO A 278 21.78 12.77 10.57
CA PRO A 278 21.77 11.46 9.92
C PRO A 278 22.10 10.31 10.88
N GLU A 279 22.96 10.56 11.87
CA GLU A 279 23.32 9.60 12.93
C GLU A 279 22.13 9.30 13.84
N LYS A 280 21.41 10.33 14.31
CA LYS A 280 20.22 10.16 15.14
C LYS A 280 19.08 9.47 14.39
N ASP A 281 18.88 9.82 13.12
CA ASP A 281 17.88 9.18 12.28
C ASP A 281 18.18 7.69 12.08
N LEU A 282 19.46 7.34 11.89
CA LEU A 282 19.90 5.96 11.78
C LEU A 282 19.79 5.20 13.12
N GLU A 283 20.14 5.84 14.23
CA GLU A 283 19.94 5.27 15.58
C GLU A 283 18.45 4.99 15.83
N SER A 284 17.58 5.95 15.51
CA SER A 284 16.13 5.78 15.62
C SER A 284 15.62 4.61 14.76
N PHE A 285 16.13 4.48 13.52
CA PHE A 285 15.81 3.36 12.65
C PHE A 285 16.27 2.01 13.22
N ARG A 286 17.49 1.94 13.77
CA ARG A 286 18.00 0.72 14.41
C ARG A 286 17.17 0.36 15.64
N LEU A 287 16.80 1.35 16.45
CA LEU A 287 15.95 1.19 17.64
C LEU A 287 14.60 0.55 17.28
N MET A 288 13.98 0.94 16.16
CA MET A 288 12.70 0.36 15.69
C MET A 288 12.75 -1.17 15.54
N TYR A 289 13.92 -1.76 15.33
CA TYR A 289 14.07 -3.19 15.10
C TYR A 289 14.80 -3.93 16.22
N SER A 290 15.70 -3.26 16.94
CA SER A 290 16.37 -3.84 18.10
C SER A 290 15.43 -3.98 19.30
N ASP A 291 14.49 -3.04 19.49
CA ASP A 291 13.53 -3.05 20.59
C ASP A 291 12.22 -3.74 20.16
N SER A 292 11.80 -4.74 20.93
CA SER A 292 10.61 -5.54 20.65
C SER A 292 9.31 -4.75 20.76
N ARG A 293 9.30 -3.57 21.40
CA ARG A 293 8.11 -2.74 21.54
C ARG A 293 7.62 -2.12 20.22
N PHE A 294 8.46 -2.04 19.19
CA PHE A 294 8.16 -1.41 17.89
C PHE A 294 7.98 -2.42 16.75
N ARG A 295 9.09 -2.86 16.14
CA ARG A 295 9.20 -3.83 15.04
C ARG A 295 8.07 -3.73 14.01
N PRO A 296 7.84 -2.58 13.35
CA PRO A 296 6.72 -2.41 12.41
C PRO A 296 6.83 -3.38 11.22
N ASP A 297 5.69 -3.78 10.65
CA ASP A 297 5.68 -4.66 9.47
C ASP A 297 6.08 -3.90 8.19
N MET A 298 5.87 -2.59 8.17
CA MET A 298 6.08 -1.75 6.98
C MET A 298 6.61 -0.36 7.34
N LEU A 299 7.30 0.25 6.37
CA LEU A 299 7.80 1.63 6.47
C LEU A 299 7.41 2.48 5.27
N LYS A 300 7.17 3.77 5.54
CA LYS A 300 7.18 4.86 4.55
C LYS A 300 8.23 5.89 4.96
N PHE A 301 9.28 6.02 4.15
CA PHE A 301 10.29 7.06 4.35
C PHE A 301 9.85 8.37 3.71
N TYR A 302 9.81 9.42 4.51
CA TYR A 302 9.45 10.77 4.10
C TYR A 302 10.52 11.73 4.59
N THR A 303 11.63 11.85 3.84
CA THR A 303 12.65 12.87 4.11
C THR A 303 11.99 14.23 4.29
N THR A 304 12.38 14.96 5.34
CA THR A 304 11.76 16.24 5.68
C THR A 304 11.97 17.24 4.55
N LEU A 305 10.90 17.93 4.19
CA LEU A 305 10.87 18.92 3.12
C LEU A 305 10.39 20.24 3.69
N VAL A 306 11.01 21.34 3.28
CA VAL A 306 10.54 22.68 3.61
C VAL A 306 9.45 23.04 2.60
N ILE A 307 8.22 23.23 3.10
CA ILE A 307 7.06 23.55 2.28
C ILE A 307 6.60 24.97 2.62
N GLY A 308 6.34 25.79 1.60
CA GLY A 308 5.92 27.19 1.79
C GLY A 308 4.69 27.31 2.71
N GLY A 309 4.69 28.31 3.59
CA GLY A 309 3.60 28.57 4.54
C GLY A 309 3.59 27.65 5.78
N THR A 310 4.67 26.92 6.04
CA THR A 310 4.85 26.16 7.28
C THR A 310 5.74 26.90 8.27
N GLN A 311 5.63 26.59 9.56
CA GLN A 311 6.58 27.10 10.56
C GLN A 311 8.02 26.65 10.23
N LEU A 312 8.19 25.46 9.65
CA LEU A 312 9.48 24.98 9.15
C LEU A 312 10.06 25.88 8.03
N HIS A 313 9.21 26.45 7.17
CA HIS A 313 9.62 27.42 6.16
C HIS A 313 10.17 28.69 6.78
N GLU A 314 9.50 29.22 7.79
CA GLU A 314 9.98 30.40 8.51
C GLU A 314 11.31 30.14 9.23
N MET A 315 11.49 28.95 9.82
CA MET A 315 12.77 28.54 10.42
C MET A 315 13.89 28.48 9.38
N TRP A 316 13.61 27.95 8.19
CA TRP A 316 14.56 27.91 7.09
C TRP A 316 14.92 29.31 6.58
N GLU A 317 13.94 30.21 6.42
CA GLU A 317 14.17 31.60 6.01
C GLU A 317 15.03 32.38 7.03
N ARG A 318 14.93 32.04 8.32
CA ARG A 318 15.78 32.60 9.38
C ARG A 318 17.15 31.94 9.51
N GLY A 319 17.43 30.87 8.75
CA GLY A 319 18.68 30.10 8.84
C GLY A 319 18.77 29.20 10.07
N GLU A 320 17.65 28.92 10.74
CA GLU A 320 17.58 28.05 11.93
C GLU A 320 17.44 26.56 11.58
N TYR A 321 17.15 26.24 10.32
CA TYR A 321 16.98 24.88 9.83
C TYR A 321 17.52 24.72 8.42
N GLU A 322 18.23 23.63 8.17
CA GLU A 322 18.69 23.22 6.84
C GLU A 322 18.23 21.78 6.57
N PRO A 323 17.45 21.53 5.49
CA PRO A 323 17.04 20.18 5.13
C PRO A 323 18.21 19.41 4.51
N TYR A 324 18.16 18.07 4.58
CA TYR A 324 19.19 17.25 3.94
C TYR A 324 19.23 17.45 2.43
N ASP A 325 20.45 17.48 1.91
CA ASP A 325 20.70 17.36 0.49
C ASP A 325 20.44 15.92 -0.01
N VAL A 326 20.51 15.76 -1.33
CA VAL A 326 20.24 14.48 -1.98
C VAL A 326 21.25 13.42 -1.57
N ASP A 327 22.53 13.77 -1.46
CA ASP A 327 23.60 12.79 -1.25
C ASP A 327 23.56 12.25 0.18
N THR A 328 23.38 13.14 1.17
CA THR A 328 23.15 12.80 2.58
C THR A 328 21.95 11.88 2.73
N ALA A 329 20.82 12.23 2.11
CA ALA A 329 19.61 11.41 2.18
C ALA A 329 19.78 10.05 1.48
N VAL A 330 20.46 10.01 0.33
CA VAL A 330 20.74 8.76 -0.39
C VAL A 330 21.63 7.85 0.45
N ASP A 331 22.69 8.37 1.06
CA ASP A 331 23.58 7.60 1.92
C ASP A 331 22.88 7.07 3.17
N LEU A 332 22.10 7.90 3.86
CA LEU A 332 21.31 7.49 5.02
C LEU A 332 20.30 6.38 4.67
N LEU A 333 19.52 6.59 3.61
CA LEU A 333 18.53 5.60 3.16
C LEU A 333 19.18 4.31 2.65
N THR A 334 20.40 4.38 2.12
CA THR A 334 21.19 3.21 1.71
C THR A 334 21.51 2.35 2.93
N GLN A 335 22.02 2.96 4.02
CA GLN A 335 22.33 2.26 5.27
C GLN A 335 21.07 1.65 5.91
N MET A 336 19.99 2.42 6.01
CA MET A 336 18.71 1.92 6.51
C MET A 336 18.19 0.73 5.68
N LYS A 337 18.31 0.78 4.35
CA LYS A 337 17.87 -0.32 3.48
C LYS A 337 18.77 -1.55 3.52
N SER A 338 20.06 -1.43 3.85
CA SER A 338 20.92 -2.60 4.04
C SER A 338 20.65 -3.32 5.36
N GLU A 339 20.16 -2.61 6.37
CA GLU A 339 19.91 -3.15 7.72
C GLU A 339 18.47 -3.60 7.95
N VAL A 340 17.56 -3.29 7.01
CA VAL A 340 16.13 -3.60 7.16
C VAL A 340 15.88 -5.12 7.30
N PRO A 341 15.13 -5.56 8.32
CA PRO A 341 14.78 -6.97 8.47
C PRO A 341 13.95 -7.50 7.30
N GLU A 342 14.08 -8.80 7.04
CA GLU A 342 13.50 -9.40 5.85
C GLU A 342 11.97 -9.52 5.88
N TYR A 343 11.36 -9.46 7.07
CA TYR A 343 9.90 -9.43 7.26
C TYR A 343 9.30 -8.05 6.96
N VAL A 344 10.11 -7.00 6.82
CA VAL A 344 9.62 -5.62 6.67
C VAL A 344 9.37 -5.28 5.21
N ARG A 345 8.31 -4.54 4.93
CA ARG A 345 8.02 -3.98 3.60
C ARG A 345 8.22 -2.46 3.56
N ILE A 346 9.17 -1.99 2.76
CA ILE A 346 9.34 -0.55 2.51
C ILE A 346 8.39 -0.14 1.37
N GLN A 347 7.24 0.43 1.73
CA GLN A 347 6.21 0.80 0.75
C GLN A 347 6.67 1.96 -0.14
N ARG A 348 7.21 3.01 0.48
CA ARG A 348 7.53 4.26 -0.20
C ARG A 348 8.84 4.86 0.31
N ILE A 349 9.55 5.50 -0.61
CA ILE A 349 10.73 6.33 -0.34
C ILE A 349 10.41 7.66 -1.00
N GLN A 350 10.25 8.71 -0.19
CA GLN A 350 9.80 10.06 -0.51
C GLN A 350 8.27 10.27 -0.62
N ARG A 351 7.80 11.47 -0.28
CA ARG A 351 6.39 11.89 -0.43
C ARG A 351 6.07 12.29 -1.86
N ASP A 352 4.79 12.18 -2.24
CA ASP A 352 4.28 12.63 -3.55
C ASP A 352 3.90 14.12 -3.49
N ILE A 353 4.83 14.99 -3.07
CA ILE A 353 4.63 16.44 -3.04
C ILE A 353 5.14 17.03 -4.36
N PRO A 354 4.34 17.82 -5.09
CA PRO A 354 4.80 18.48 -6.30
C PRO A 354 6.01 19.39 -6.03
N ALA A 355 7.06 19.29 -6.86
CA ALA A 355 8.28 20.09 -6.70
C ALA A 355 8.05 21.62 -6.54
N PRO A 356 7.08 22.26 -7.23
CA PRO A 356 6.80 23.68 -7.03
C PRO A 356 6.28 24.07 -5.63
N GLN A 357 5.91 23.09 -4.79
CA GLN A 357 5.51 23.34 -3.40
C GLN A 357 6.69 23.22 -2.42
N ILE A 358 7.82 22.70 -2.87
CA ILE A 358 9.00 22.46 -2.03
C ILE A 358 9.91 23.68 -2.14
N ALA A 359 10.03 24.43 -1.04
CA ALA A 359 10.94 25.58 -0.95
C ALA A 359 12.40 25.12 -0.80
N ALA A 360 12.65 24.08 0.00
CA ALA A 360 13.98 23.49 0.19
C ALA A 360 13.92 21.99 0.55
N GLY A 361 15.01 21.28 0.28
CA GLY A 361 15.15 19.84 0.47
C GLY A 361 15.19 19.08 -0.85
N ILE A 362 14.72 17.84 -0.84
CA ILE A 362 14.88 16.91 -1.97
C ILE A 362 13.84 17.15 -3.06
N LEU A 363 14.30 17.73 -4.18
CA LEU A 363 13.47 17.96 -5.38
C LEU A 363 13.48 16.79 -6.39
N LYS A 364 14.47 15.88 -6.31
CA LYS A 364 14.56 14.73 -7.21
C LYS A 364 13.43 13.74 -6.92
N SER A 365 12.72 13.30 -7.96
CA SER A 365 11.60 12.36 -7.85
C SER A 365 12.00 10.87 -7.92
N ASN A 366 13.28 10.59 -8.18
CA ASN A 366 13.83 9.26 -8.41
C ASN A 366 14.77 8.77 -7.28
N ILE A 367 14.60 9.26 -6.04
CA ILE A 367 15.44 8.86 -4.88
C ILE A 367 15.54 7.35 -4.72
N ARG A 368 14.45 6.61 -4.94
CA ARG A 368 14.48 5.14 -4.87
C ARG A 368 15.54 4.52 -5.81
N GLN A 369 15.68 5.04 -7.02
CA GLN A 369 16.67 4.57 -7.98
C GLN A 369 18.07 4.91 -7.50
N LEU A 370 18.30 6.15 -7.05
CA LEU A 370 19.60 6.59 -6.54
C LEU A 370 20.07 5.75 -5.36
N VAL A 371 19.17 5.40 -4.44
CA VAL A 371 19.48 4.52 -3.31
C VAL A 371 19.78 3.09 -3.76
N GLN A 372 19.09 2.57 -4.78
CA GLN A 372 19.39 1.26 -5.36
C GLN A 372 20.76 1.24 -6.04
N ASP A 373 21.09 2.27 -6.81
CA ASP A 373 22.39 2.40 -7.46
C ASP A 373 23.50 2.52 -6.42
N ASN A 374 23.27 3.25 -5.32
CA ASN A 374 24.25 3.40 -4.24
C ASN A 374 24.45 2.10 -3.45
N LEU A 375 23.40 1.32 -3.20
CA LEU A 375 23.51 -0.03 -2.64
C LEU A 375 24.43 -0.90 -3.51
N ALA A 376 24.18 -0.91 -4.83
CA ALA A 376 24.98 -1.69 -5.77
C ALA A 376 26.45 -1.25 -5.80
N LYS A 377 26.72 0.07 -5.81
CA LYS A 377 28.08 0.62 -5.75
C LYS A 377 28.84 0.20 -4.49
N LYS A 378 28.14 0.07 -3.35
CA LYS A 378 28.72 -0.35 -2.07
C LYS A 378 28.76 -1.87 -1.89
N GLY A 379 28.34 -2.66 -2.88
CA GLY A 379 28.25 -4.11 -2.77
C GLY A 379 27.20 -4.59 -1.76
N LEU A 380 26.22 -3.75 -1.42
CA LEU A 380 25.16 -4.03 -0.47
C LEU A 380 23.87 -4.43 -1.19
N SER A 381 23.01 -5.16 -0.50
CA SER A 381 21.68 -5.52 -1.00
C SER A 381 20.60 -5.23 0.03
N CYS A 382 19.35 -5.04 -0.42
CA CYS A 382 18.22 -4.81 0.47
C CYS A 382 17.37 -6.07 0.56
N ARG A 383 17.17 -6.57 1.79
CA ARG A 383 16.45 -7.83 2.08
C ARG A 383 14.96 -7.62 2.38
N CYS A 384 14.43 -6.40 2.27
CA CYS A 384 13.02 -6.13 2.57
C CYS A 384 12.08 -6.89 1.62
N VAL A 385 10.85 -7.13 2.05
CA VAL A 385 9.79 -7.81 1.28
C VAL A 385 9.71 -7.25 -0.14
N ARG A 386 9.63 -5.91 -0.30
CA ARG A 386 9.49 -5.24 -1.60
C ARG A 386 10.61 -5.55 -2.59
N CYS A 387 11.85 -5.68 -2.10
CA CYS A 387 13.01 -5.96 -2.95
C CYS A 387 13.10 -7.42 -3.38
N ARG A 388 12.36 -8.31 -2.70
CA ARG A 388 12.36 -9.76 -2.96
C ARG A 388 11.08 -10.27 -3.64
N GLU A 389 9.99 -9.48 -3.71
CA GLU A 389 8.73 -9.91 -4.35
C GLU A 389 9.00 -10.40 -5.80
N VAL A 390 8.46 -11.57 -6.19
CA VAL A 390 8.68 -12.16 -7.54
C VAL A 390 8.34 -11.21 -8.70
N GLY A 391 7.38 -10.29 -8.51
CA GLY A 391 7.04 -9.27 -9.50
C GLY A 391 8.12 -8.21 -9.72
N HIS A 392 9.18 -8.19 -8.89
CA HIS A 392 10.34 -7.30 -9.02
C HIS A 392 11.62 -8.05 -9.42
N SER A 393 11.72 -9.36 -9.17
CA SER A 393 12.95 -10.11 -9.35
C SER A 393 13.16 -10.71 -10.75
N HIS A 394 12.18 -10.61 -11.67
CA HIS A 394 12.24 -11.17 -13.04
C HIS A 394 12.63 -12.67 -13.09
N VAL A 395 12.40 -13.41 -11.99
CA VAL A 395 12.76 -14.83 -11.88
C VAL A 395 11.64 -15.68 -12.47
N SER A 396 12.01 -16.59 -13.38
CA SER A 396 11.12 -17.66 -13.84
C SER A 396 11.12 -18.80 -12.84
N LEU A 397 9.93 -19.27 -12.44
CA LEU A 397 9.75 -20.34 -11.46
C LEU A 397 9.70 -21.69 -12.18
N ASP A 398 10.83 -22.07 -12.79
CA ASP A 398 10.87 -23.23 -13.70
C ASP A 398 10.99 -24.57 -12.97
N ASP A 399 11.51 -24.56 -11.73
CA ASP A 399 11.77 -25.75 -10.94
C ASP A 399 10.99 -25.75 -9.60
N PRO A 400 9.90 -26.52 -9.51
CA PRO A 400 9.13 -26.70 -8.28
C PRO A 400 9.91 -27.15 -7.04
N GLU A 401 11.01 -27.90 -7.20
CA GLU A 401 11.77 -28.46 -6.08
C GLU A 401 12.56 -27.38 -5.31
N ASN A 402 12.77 -26.23 -5.94
CA ASN A 402 13.47 -25.10 -5.34
C ASN A 402 12.57 -24.19 -4.49
N ILE A 403 11.25 -24.46 -4.43
CA ILE A 403 10.32 -23.73 -3.58
C ILE A 403 10.43 -24.26 -2.15
N LYS A 404 10.80 -23.38 -1.22
CA LYS A 404 11.02 -23.74 0.19
C LYS A 404 10.21 -22.85 1.13
N PHE A 405 9.75 -23.46 2.22
CA PHE A 405 9.25 -22.72 3.37
C PHE A 405 10.43 -22.15 4.17
N ARG A 406 10.27 -20.91 4.61
CA ARG A 406 11.19 -20.25 5.54
C ARG A 406 10.40 -19.44 6.54
N THR A 407 10.69 -19.65 7.81
CA THR A 407 10.05 -18.93 8.92
C THR A 407 11.09 -18.09 9.65
N VAL A 408 10.79 -16.80 9.81
CA VAL A 408 11.55 -15.91 10.70
C VAL A 408 10.71 -15.59 11.91
N GLU A 409 11.24 -15.91 13.08
CA GLU A 409 10.58 -15.66 14.36
C GLU A 409 11.17 -14.45 15.05
N TYR A 410 10.32 -13.61 15.64
CA TYR A 410 10.77 -12.46 16.42
C TYR A 410 9.73 -12.05 17.47
N GLU A 411 10.21 -11.65 18.65
CA GLU A 411 9.41 -11.02 19.70
C GLU A 411 8.90 -9.65 19.24
N ALA A 412 7.61 -9.35 19.37
CA ALA A 412 7.08 -8.00 19.16
C ALA A 412 5.89 -7.73 20.08
N SER A 413 5.98 -6.65 20.86
CA SER A 413 4.91 -6.17 21.73
C SER A 413 4.29 -7.28 22.59
N GLY A 414 5.13 -7.97 23.38
CA GLY A 414 4.69 -9.03 24.31
C GLY A 414 4.18 -10.32 23.67
N GLY A 415 4.36 -10.52 22.36
CA GLY A 415 4.03 -11.77 21.69
C GLY A 415 5.07 -12.18 20.66
N LYS A 416 4.92 -13.38 20.11
CA LYS A 416 5.81 -13.98 19.13
C LYS A 416 5.23 -13.86 17.73
N GLU A 417 5.98 -13.24 16.82
CA GLU A 417 5.62 -13.12 15.41
C GLU A 417 6.38 -14.15 14.59
N HIS A 418 5.66 -14.85 13.72
CA HIS A 418 6.19 -15.79 12.75
C HIS A 418 5.93 -15.24 11.34
N PHE A 419 7.00 -14.83 10.65
CA PHE A 419 6.96 -14.48 9.24
C PHE A 419 7.23 -15.74 8.41
N ILE A 420 6.16 -16.41 8.02
CA ILE A 420 6.18 -17.66 7.24
C ILE A 420 6.21 -17.29 5.77
N SER A 421 7.20 -17.74 5.03
CA SER A 421 7.40 -17.34 3.63
C SER A 421 7.64 -18.54 2.72
N LEU A 422 7.11 -18.45 1.50
CA LEU A 422 7.45 -19.32 0.39
C LEU A 422 8.46 -18.59 -0.50
N VAL A 423 9.64 -19.18 -0.65
CA VAL A 423 10.76 -18.58 -1.37
C VAL A 423 11.27 -19.50 -2.48
N TYR A 424 11.74 -18.89 -3.57
CA TYR A 424 12.51 -19.53 -4.64
C TYR A 424 13.86 -18.83 -4.72
N GLY A 425 14.92 -19.47 -4.22
CA GLY A 425 16.18 -18.78 -3.93
C GLY A 425 15.95 -17.60 -2.98
N ASP A 426 16.28 -16.39 -3.43
CA ASP A 426 16.03 -15.14 -2.69
C ASP A 426 14.69 -14.46 -3.02
N SER A 427 13.96 -14.96 -4.03
CA SER A 427 12.67 -14.40 -4.46
C SER A 427 11.54 -14.88 -3.56
N LEU A 428 10.65 -13.96 -3.19
CA LEU A 428 9.50 -14.17 -2.33
C LEU A 428 8.23 -14.35 -3.15
N ILE A 429 7.66 -15.55 -3.11
CA ILE A 429 6.44 -15.95 -3.83
C ILE A 429 5.20 -15.51 -3.04
N GLY A 430 5.25 -15.70 -1.72
CA GLY A 430 4.18 -15.33 -0.81
C GLY A 430 4.62 -15.46 0.65
N TYR A 431 3.82 -14.91 1.56
CA TYR A 431 4.06 -15.00 2.98
C TYR A 431 2.77 -14.90 3.79
N ALA A 432 2.84 -15.40 5.04
CA ALA A 432 1.87 -15.17 6.09
C ALA A 432 2.55 -14.57 7.32
N ARG A 433 1.88 -13.64 8.00
CA ARG A 433 2.26 -13.11 9.31
C ARG A 433 1.37 -13.73 10.36
N LEU A 434 1.90 -14.67 11.13
CA LEU A 434 1.20 -15.29 12.25
C LEU A 434 1.72 -14.67 13.56
N ARG A 435 0.81 -14.27 14.44
CA ARG A 435 1.12 -13.89 15.81
C ARG A 435 0.59 -14.96 16.76
N VAL A 436 1.42 -15.31 17.72
CA VAL A 436 1.09 -16.15 18.88
C VAL A 436 1.47 -15.36 20.12
N ASP A 437 0.60 -15.32 21.11
CA ASP A 437 0.86 -14.77 22.44
C ASP A 437 0.26 -15.72 23.48
N ASP A 438 0.16 -15.30 24.74
CA ASP A 438 -0.39 -16.12 25.83
C ASP A 438 -1.91 -16.39 25.69
N SER A 439 -2.53 -15.90 24.61
CA SER A 439 -3.91 -16.21 24.25
C SER A 439 -4.06 -17.63 23.71
N ASP A 440 -5.21 -18.23 23.97
CA ASP A 440 -5.65 -19.46 23.32
C ASP A 440 -5.97 -19.29 21.82
N THR A 441 -5.92 -18.07 21.29
CA THR A 441 -6.21 -17.75 19.89
C THR A 441 -5.00 -17.15 19.17
N ALA A 442 -4.43 -17.89 18.21
CA ALA A 442 -3.42 -17.36 17.30
C ALA A 442 -4.05 -16.45 16.23
N THR A 443 -3.29 -15.49 15.69
CA THR A 443 -3.80 -14.51 14.72
C THR A 443 -2.96 -14.44 13.45
N ILE A 444 -3.54 -14.78 12.30
CA ILE A 444 -2.98 -14.47 10.98
C ILE A 444 -3.29 -13.00 10.66
N ARG A 445 -2.28 -12.15 10.74
CA ARG A 445 -2.36 -10.69 10.56
C ARG A 445 -2.32 -10.29 9.08
N GLU A 446 -1.67 -11.11 8.26
CA GLU A 446 -1.54 -10.91 6.83
C GLU A 446 -1.31 -12.24 6.12
N LEU A 447 -1.97 -12.43 4.98
CA LEU A 447 -1.62 -13.42 3.98
C LEU A 447 -1.44 -12.69 2.64
N LYS A 448 -0.32 -12.91 1.98
CA LYS A 448 -0.03 -12.30 0.69
C LYS A 448 0.64 -13.30 -0.24
N VAL A 449 0.04 -13.52 -1.41
CA VAL A 449 0.64 -14.25 -2.53
C VAL A 449 0.77 -13.28 -3.70
N PHE A 450 1.93 -13.25 -4.35
CA PHE A 450 2.22 -12.33 -5.45
C PHE A 450 1.78 -12.95 -6.79
N GLY A 451 0.98 -12.21 -7.58
CA GLY A 451 0.29 -12.76 -8.75
C GLY A 451 1.09 -12.77 -10.06
N LYS A 452 1.91 -11.76 -10.36
CA LYS A 452 2.64 -11.76 -11.64
C LYS A 452 3.91 -12.62 -11.54
N ILE A 453 3.76 -13.91 -11.85
CA ILE A 453 4.87 -14.78 -12.25
C ILE A 453 5.01 -14.56 -13.76
N ALA A 454 6.16 -14.07 -14.21
CA ALA A 454 6.42 -13.95 -15.64
C ALA A 454 6.57 -15.37 -16.20
N SER A 455 5.59 -15.82 -16.98
CA SER A 455 5.69 -16.99 -17.85
C SER A 455 6.60 -16.64 -19.02
N ILE A 456 7.82 -17.17 -19.07
CA ILE A 456 8.56 -17.28 -20.33
C ILE A 456 9.06 -18.72 -20.45
N GLY A 457 8.26 -19.52 -21.14
CA GLY A 457 8.53 -20.91 -21.46
C GLY A 457 7.23 -21.61 -21.83
N GLU A 458 7.07 -21.93 -23.12
CA GLU A 458 5.94 -22.71 -23.61
C GLU A 458 5.78 -23.99 -22.76
N GLN A 459 4.56 -24.19 -22.21
CA GLN A 459 4.08 -25.28 -21.33
C GLN A 459 3.79 -24.97 -19.84
N GLY A 460 3.81 -23.72 -19.38
CA GLY A 460 3.44 -23.39 -17.99
C GLY A 460 1.96 -23.07 -17.79
N LYS A 461 1.10 -24.05 -17.46
CA LYS A 461 -0.24 -23.78 -16.89
C LYS A 461 -0.10 -22.86 -15.66
N ASP A 462 -0.97 -21.85 -15.56
CA ASP A 462 -1.21 -20.96 -14.43
C ASP A 462 -0.64 -21.41 -13.06
N TRP A 463 0.61 -21.02 -12.79
CA TRP A 463 1.27 -21.27 -11.51
C TRP A 463 0.58 -20.56 -10.32
N GLN A 464 -0.29 -19.58 -10.59
CA GLN A 464 -1.14 -18.92 -9.57
C GLN A 464 -2.09 -19.89 -8.86
N HIS A 465 -2.47 -21.02 -9.48
CA HIS A 465 -3.46 -21.96 -8.94
C HIS A 465 -2.87 -23.10 -8.09
N ARG A 466 -1.58 -23.08 -7.79
CA ARG A 466 -0.92 -24.15 -7.03
C ARG A 466 -1.30 -24.23 -5.54
N GLY A 467 -2.18 -23.35 -5.05
CA GLY A 467 -2.67 -23.42 -3.67
C GLY A 467 -1.68 -22.88 -2.63
N PHE A 468 -0.65 -22.13 -3.01
CA PHE A 468 0.34 -21.54 -2.09
C PHE A 468 -0.28 -20.78 -0.90
N GLY A 469 -1.38 -20.07 -1.14
CA GLY A 469 -2.12 -19.41 -0.06
C GLY A 469 -2.67 -20.40 0.96
N ARG A 470 -3.18 -21.55 0.51
CA ARG A 470 -3.68 -22.63 1.37
C ARG A 470 -2.54 -23.32 2.12
N GLU A 471 -1.40 -23.52 1.47
CA GLU A 471 -0.21 -24.09 2.12
C GLU A 471 0.34 -23.17 3.22
N LEU A 472 0.39 -21.85 2.97
CA LEU A 472 0.78 -20.85 3.99
C LEU A 472 -0.18 -20.82 5.18
N VAL A 473 -1.49 -20.94 4.92
CA VAL A 473 -2.49 -21.02 6.00
C VAL A 473 -2.34 -22.32 6.78
N ALA A 474 -2.15 -23.46 6.11
CA ALA A 474 -1.96 -24.74 6.77
C ALA A 474 -0.69 -24.76 7.65
N GLU A 475 0.41 -24.15 7.18
CA GLU A 475 1.63 -24.01 7.96
C GLU A 475 1.43 -23.08 9.17
N ALA A 476 0.62 -22.03 9.02
CA ALA A 476 0.25 -21.16 10.14
C ALA A 476 -0.63 -21.90 11.17
N GLU A 477 -1.59 -22.71 10.73
CA GLU A 477 -2.41 -23.57 11.61
C GLU A 477 -1.53 -24.57 12.38
N ARG A 478 -0.55 -25.20 11.70
CA ARG A 478 0.41 -26.12 12.32
C ARG A 478 1.26 -25.44 13.40
N ILE A 479 1.77 -24.24 13.13
CA ILE A 479 2.56 -23.47 14.10
C ILE A 479 1.69 -23.04 15.28
N ALA A 480 0.46 -22.57 15.03
CA ALA A 480 -0.48 -22.18 16.08
C ALA A 480 -0.79 -23.36 17.04
N LEU A 481 -1.11 -24.53 16.49
CA LEU A 481 -1.32 -25.77 17.27
C LEU A 481 -0.07 -26.15 18.09
N ALA A 482 1.11 -26.10 17.48
CA ALA A 482 2.37 -26.42 18.16
C ALA A 482 2.71 -25.42 19.27
N SER A 483 2.20 -24.19 19.22
CA SER A 483 2.32 -23.20 20.28
C SER A 483 1.22 -23.29 21.36
N GLY A 484 0.29 -24.24 21.24
CA GLY A 484 -0.75 -24.49 22.23
C GLY A 484 -2.05 -23.69 22.04
N ALA A 485 -2.22 -22.98 20.92
CA ALA A 485 -3.48 -22.31 20.62
C ALA A 485 -4.54 -23.35 20.22
N SER A 486 -5.73 -23.29 20.82
CA SER A 486 -6.89 -24.08 20.38
C SER A 486 -7.63 -23.44 19.21
N ARG A 487 -7.33 -22.18 18.90
CA ARG A 487 -8.08 -21.38 17.94
C ARG A 487 -7.19 -20.51 17.06
N ILE A 488 -7.67 -20.22 15.85
CA ILE A 488 -7.01 -19.29 14.93
C ILE A 488 -8.00 -18.29 14.34
N ARG A 489 -7.59 -17.03 14.26
CA ARG A 489 -8.34 -15.96 13.59
C ARG A 489 -7.51 -15.26 12.54
N VAL A 490 -8.17 -14.61 11.59
CA VAL A 490 -7.55 -13.91 10.47
C VAL A 490 -8.09 -12.49 10.34
N THR A 491 -7.17 -11.53 10.20
CA THR A 491 -7.50 -10.17 9.79
C THR A 491 -7.70 -10.13 8.28
N SER A 492 -8.93 -10.38 7.84
CA SER A 492 -9.30 -10.48 6.43
C SER A 492 -9.91 -9.18 5.90
N GLY A 493 -9.47 -8.75 4.71
CA GLY A 493 -10.23 -7.77 3.95
C GLY A 493 -11.61 -8.32 3.58
N VAL A 494 -12.60 -7.44 3.46
CA VAL A 494 -13.99 -7.79 3.16
C VAL A 494 -14.10 -8.61 1.87
N GLY A 495 -13.42 -8.16 0.83
CA GLY A 495 -13.35 -8.77 -0.49
C GLY A 495 -12.64 -10.13 -0.57
N VAL A 496 -12.05 -10.60 0.52
CA VAL A 496 -11.36 -11.90 0.58
C VAL A 496 -11.89 -12.83 1.68
N ARG A 497 -13.01 -12.49 2.33
CA ARG A 497 -13.65 -13.35 3.34
C ARG A 497 -14.05 -14.71 2.78
N GLU A 498 -14.59 -14.76 1.55
CA GLU A 498 -14.97 -16.00 0.87
C GLU A 498 -13.81 -16.98 0.65
N TYR A 499 -12.59 -16.45 0.45
CA TYR A 499 -11.40 -17.29 0.35
C TYR A 499 -11.16 -18.06 1.67
N TYR A 500 -11.24 -17.38 2.81
CA TYR A 500 -11.09 -18.04 4.12
C TYR A 500 -12.30 -18.94 4.45
N ALA A 501 -13.50 -18.57 4.04
CA ALA A 501 -14.68 -19.42 4.18
C ALA A 501 -14.49 -20.78 3.47
N SER A 502 -13.88 -20.78 2.28
CA SER A 502 -13.52 -22.02 1.57
C SER A 502 -12.49 -22.90 2.30
N LEU A 503 -11.75 -22.34 3.26
CA LEU A 503 -10.79 -23.05 4.11
C LEU A 503 -11.38 -23.47 5.48
N GLY A 504 -12.69 -23.27 5.67
CA GLY A 504 -13.41 -23.64 6.89
C GLY A 504 -13.48 -22.56 7.96
N PHE A 505 -13.03 -21.33 7.68
CA PHE A 505 -13.21 -20.21 8.60
C PHE A 505 -14.64 -19.67 8.55
N LYS A 506 -15.12 -19.16 9.68
CA LYS A 506 -16.43 -18.50 9.81
C LYS A 506 -16.23 -17.03 10.14
N LEU A 507 -17.16 -16.19 9.70
CA LEU A 507 -17.14 -14.77 10.01
C LEU A 507 -17.52 -14.55 11.48
N GLU A 508 -16.59 -14.05 12.27
CA GLU A 508 -16.76 -13.63 13.66
C GLU A 508 -16.19 -12.23 13.78
N ARG A 509 -17.05 -11.23 13.52
CA ARG A 509 -16.61 -9.86 13.27
C ARG A 509 -15.75 -9.33 14.44
N PRO A 510 -14.64 -8.64 14.14
CA PRO A 510 -14.19 -8.22 12.81
C PRO A 510 -13.36 -9.27 12.01
N HIS A 511 -13.17 -10.48 12.53
CA HIS A 511 -12.26 -11.50 11.98
C HIS A 511 -12.97 -12.63 11.23
N MET A 512 -12.17 -13.42 10.51
CA MET A 512 -12.54 -14.79 10.13
C MET A 512 -11.89 -15.74 11.13
N ALA A 513 -12.62 -16.63 11.78
CA ALA A 513 -12.12 -17.52 12.83
C ALA A 513 -12.41 -18.99 12.56
N LYS A 514 -11.57 -19.87 13.13
CA LYS A 514 -11.66 -21.32 13.01
C LYS A 514 -11.08 -21.96 14.26
N ASP A 515 -11.74 -22.99 14.76
CA ASP A 515 -11.20 -23.83 15.84
C ASP A 515 -10.17 -24.81 15.25
N LEU A 516 -9.04 -24.96 15.93
CA LEU A 516 -7.99 -25.88 15.53
C LEU A 516 -8.28 -27.25 16.15
N THR A 517 -8.18 -28.30 15.34
CA THR A 517 -8.46 -29.69 15.73
C THR A 517 -7.26 -30.59 15.53
#